data_AF-A0A0B8PR84-F1
#
_entry.id   AF-A0A0B8PR84-F1
#
_cell.length_a   1.000
_cell.length_b   1.000
_cell.length_c   1.000
_cell.angle_alpha   90.00
_cell.angle_beta   90.00
_cell.angle_gamma   90.00
#
_symmetry.space_group_name_H-M   'P 1'
#
loop_
_entity.id
_entity.type
_entity.pdbx_description
1 polymer ?
#
loop_
_entity_poly.entity_id
_entity_poly.type
_entity_poly.pdbx_seq_one_letter_code
_entity_poly.pdbx_strand_id
1 'polypeptide(L)'
;MYQQSVQDPEAFWAEHGKIVEWIKPFTKVKQTSYDPGHVDIKWFEDGTLNVSANCIDRHLATRGDEVAIIWEGDDPTQDATLTFNQLHEKVCRFSNALKAQGVKKGDVVCLYMPMVPEAAVAMLACTRIGAVHTVVFGGFSPEALAGRINDSDAKVVVTADEGIRGGRAVPLKKNVDQA
;
A
#
# COMPACT_ATOMS: atom_id res chain seq x y z
N MET A 1 21.36 4.26 -20.07
CA MET A 1 20.29 4.46 -19.06
C MET A 1 20.64 5.60 -18.09
N TYR A 2 21.63 5.46 -17.20
CA TYR A 2 21.95 6.51 -16.20
C TYR A 2 22.23 7.90 -16.79
N GLN A 3 23.09 7.99 -17.81
CA GLN A 3 23.44 9.28 -18.40
C GLN A 3 22.21 10.01 -18.98
N GLN A 4 21.32 9.26 -19.65
CA GLN A 4 20.09 9.80 -20.22
C GLN A 4 19.10 10.26 -19.14
N SER A 5 18.94 9.51 -18.04
CA SER A 5 18.03 9.89 -16.95
C SER A 5 18.41 11.18 -16.24
N VAL A 6 19.68 11.60 -16.36
CA VAL A 6 20.20 12.84 -15.76
C VAL A 6 20.24 13.98 -16.78
N GLN A 7 20.72 13.72 -18.00
CA GLN A 7 20.90 14.75 -19.03
C GLN A 7 19.60 15.12 -19.74
N ASP A 8 18.67 14.17 -19.91
CA ASP A 8 17.36 14.38 -20.50
C ASP A 8 16.28 13.62 -19.70
N PRO A 9 15.99 14.09 -18.46
CA PRO A 9 15.06 13.40 -17.57
C PRO A 9 13.63 13.39 -18.12
N GLU A 10 13.21 14.40 -18.88
CA GLU A 10 11.85 14.44 -19.43
C GLU A 10 11.64 13.35 -20.46
N ALA A 11 12.51 13.22 -21.46
CA ALA A 11 12.37 12.16 -22.46
C ALA A 11 12.54 10.77 -21.85
N PHE A 12 13.51 10.62 -20.93
CA PHE A 12 13.74 9.35 -20.24
C PHE A 12 12.51 8.89 -19.44
N TRP A 13 11.97 9.76 -18.59
CA TRP A 13 10.83 9.41 -17.74
C TRP A 13 9.49 9.42 -18.48
N ALA A 14 9.38 10.12 -19.62
CA ALA A 14 8.23 9.96 -20.52
C ALA A 14 8.11 8.53 -21.03
N GLU A 15 9.23 7.88 -21.35
CA GLU A 15 9.24 6.49 -21.79
C GLU A 15 9.00 5.54 -20.63
N HIS A 16 9.77 5.67 -19.54
CA HIS A 16 9.66 4.77 -18.40
C HIS A 16 8.36 4.91 -17.61
N GLY A 17 7.71 6.08 -17.64
CA GLY A 17 6.39 6.28 -17.05
C GLY A 17 5.30 5.42 -17.68
N LYS A 18 5.51 4.86 -18.88
CA LYS A 18 4.56 3.96 -19.56
C LYS A 18 4.56 2.53 -19.02
N ILE A 19 5.46 2.18 -18.09
CA ILE A 19 5.51 0.83 -17.47
C ILE A 19 4.28 0.54 -16.60
N VAL A 20 3.59 1.60 -16.15
CA VAL A 20 2.31 1.51 -15.44
C VAL A 20 1.18 1.89 -16.37
N GLU A 21 0.02 1.30 -16.13
CA GLU A 21 -1.23 1.64 -16.80
C GLU A 21 -1.83 2.90 -16.18
N TRP A 22 -2.09 3.87 -17.04
CA TRP A 22 -2.71 5.14 -16.69
C TRP A 22 -4.19 5.10 -17.06
N ILE A 23 -5.05 5.48 -16.10
CA ILE A 23 -6.47 5.76 -16.36
C ILE A 23 -6.60 7.01 -17.23
N LYS A 24 -5.84 8.05 -16.88
CA LYS A 24 -5.62 9.24 -17.70
C LYS A 24 -4.12 9.38 -17.94
N PRO A 25 -3.63 9.25 -19.19
CA PRO A 25 -2.23 9.48 -19.50
C PRO A 25 -1.78 10.88 -19.09
N PHE A 26 -0.54 11.00 -18.61
CA PHE A 26 0.09 12.29 -18.33
C PHE A 26 0.53 12.99 -19.62
N THR A 27 0.57 14.31 -19.61
CA THR A 27 1.21 15.12 -20.65
C THR A 27 2.43 15.85 -20.13
N LYS A 28 2.55 16.02 -18.80
CA LYS A 28 3.69 16.65 -18.15
C LYS A 28 4.49 15.63 -17.38
N VAL A 29 5.74 15.39 -17.77
CA VAL A 29 6.60 14.43 -17.08
C VAL A 29 7.03 14.95 -15.72
N LYS A 30 7.48 16.21 -15.66
CA LYS A 30 8.19 16.76 -14.52
C LYS A 30 7.92 18.26 -14.36
N GLN A 31 7.66 18.69 -13.14
CA GLN A 31 7.74 20.08 -12.72
C GLN A 31 8.36 20.09 -11.32
N THR A 32 9.67 20.31 -11.22
CA THR A 32 10.39 20.23 -9.95
C THR A 32 11.31 21.43 -9.74
N SER A 33 11.20 22.09 -8.59
CA SER A 33 12.24 22.99 -8.06
C SER A 33 12.70 22.49 -6.69
N TYR A 34 14.01 22.61 -6.46
CA TYR A 34 14.66 22.33 -5.18
C TYR A 34 15.24 23.62 -4.57
N ASP A 35 14.90 24.79 -5.13
CA ASP A 35 15.45 26.06 -4.67
C ASP A 35 15.00 26.33 -3.22
N PRO A 36 15.90 26.84 -2.34
CA PRO A 36 15.53 27.17 -0.97
C PRO A 36 14.32 28.12 -0.92
N GLY A 37 13.26 27.70 -0.22
CA GLY A 37 12.01 28.47 -0.11
C GLY A 37 11.01 28.25 -1.25
N HIS A 38 11.37 27.50 -2.30
CA HIS A 38 10.51 27.23 -3.47
C HIS A 38 10.53 25.74 -3.86
N VAL A 39 10.56 24.84 -2.87
CA VAL A 39 10.52 23.40 -3.11
C VAL A 39 9.11 23.00 -3.57
N ASP A 40 8.97 22.63 -4.84
CA ASP A 40 7.75 22.10 -5.46
C ASP A 40 8.13 20.92 -6.32
N ILE A 41 7.71 19.70 -5.97
CA ILE A 41 8.15 18.46 -6.62
C ILE A 41 6.94 17.70 -7.16
N LYS A 42 6.70 17.82 -8.47
CA LYS A 42 5.58 17.16 -9.14
C LYS A 42 6.07 16.33 -10.33
N TRP A 43 5.58 15.11 -10.42
CA TRP A 43 5.85 14.18 -11.50
C TRP A 43 4.53 13.64 -12.02
N PHE A 44 4.37 13.63 -13.34
CA PHE A 44 3.15 13.12 -13.99
C PHE A 44 1.87 13.74 -13.42
N GLU A 45 1.92 15.03 -13.05
CA GLU A 45 0.93 15.70 -12.19
C GLU A 45 -0.49 15.69 -12.75
N ASP A 46 -0.62 15.62 -14.07
CA ASP A 46 -1.87 15.64 -14.80
C ASP A 46 -2.35 14.24 -15.21
N GLY A 47 -1.56 13.21 -14.89
CA GLY A 47 -1.90 11.81 -15.05
C GLY A 47 -2.76 11.29 -13.90
N THR A 48 -3.50 10.20 -14.15
CA THR A 48 -4.27 9.51 -13.12
C THR A 48 -4.11 8.01 -13.27
N LEU A 49 -3.82 7.33 -12.18
CA LEU A 49 -3.72 5.87 -12.11
C LEU A 49 -4.31 5.36 -10.79
N ASN A 50 -4.44 4.03 -10.68
CA ASN A 50 -4.71 3.37 -9.42
C ASN A 50 -3.62 2.31 -9.15
N VAL A 51 -3.07 2.30 -7.93
CA VAL A 51 -1.98 1.37 -7.56
C VAL A 51 -2.48 -0.07 -7.58
N SER A 52 -3.63 -0.37 -6.96
CA SER A 52 -4.18 -1.72 -6.93
C SER A 52 -4.49 -2.25 -8.32
N ALA A 53 -4.98 -1.40 -9.23
CA ALA A 53 -5.21 -1.79 -10.62
C ALA A 53 -3.91 -2.20 -11.34
N ASN A 54 -2.82 -1.46 -11.09
CA ASN A 54 -1.50 -1.77 -11.63
C ASN A 54 -0.85 -3.00 -10.95
N CYS A 55 -1.12 -3.24 -9.68
CA CYS A 55 -0.55 -4.37 -8.94
C CYS A 55 -1.35 -5.66 -9.12
N ILE A 56 -2.64 -5.59 -9.47
CA ILE A 56 -3.55 -6.74 -9.49
C ILE A 56 -4.34 -6.79 -10.81
N ASP A 57 -5.23 -5.82 -11.03
CA ASP A 57 -6.30 -5.93 -12.03
C ASP A 57 -5.76 -6.14 -13.46
N ARG A 58 -4.69 -5.44 -13.85
CA ARG A 58 -4.06 -5.59 -15.17
C ARG A 58 -3.51 -6.98 -15.45
N HIS A 59 -3.24 -7.76 -14.39
CA HIS A 59 -2.68 -9.10 -14.50
C HIS A 59 -3.76 -10.18 -14.60
N LEU A 60 -5.02 -9.89 -14.30
CA LEU A 60 -6.06 -10.91 -14.18
C LEU A 60 -6.34 -11.67 -15.48
N ALA A 61 -6.35 -10.97 -16.62
CA ALA A 61 -6.69 -11.56 -17.90
C ALA A 61 -5.66 -12.60 -18.39
N THR A 62 -4.39 -12.46 -18.00
CA THR A 62 -3.29 -13.30 -18.51
C THR A 62 -2.61 -14.14 -17.44
N ARG A 63 -2.70 -13.73 -16.16
CA ARG A 63 -1.99 -14.32 -15.01
C ARG A 63 -2.91 -14.56 -13.82
N GLY A 64 -4.23 -14.54 -14.00
CA GLY A 64 -5.21 -14.62 -12.90
C GLY A 64 -4.98 -15.80 -11.95
N ASP A 65 -4.63 -16.96 -12.49
CA ASP A 65 -4.38 -18.19 -11.71
C ASP A 65 -2.91 -18.37 -11.31
N GLU A 66 -2.01 -17.48 -11.71
CA GLU A 66 -0.64 -17.47 -11.22
C GLU A 66 -0.58 -16.95 -9.78
N VAL A 67 0.38 -17.48 -9.01
CA VAL A 67 0.65 -17.06 -7.64
C VAL A 67 1.17 -15.62 -7.61
N ALA A 68 0.48 -14.74 -6.90
CA ALA A 68 0.86 -13.35 -6.64
C ALA A 68 1.60 -13.18 -5.31
N ILE A 69 1.20 -13.93 -4.28
CA ILE A 69 1.82 -13.93 -2.96
C ILE A 69 2.13 -15.36 -2.55
N ILE A 70 3.38 -15.59 -2.15
CA ILE A 70 3.81 -16.76 -1.40
C ILE A 70 4.08 -16.26 0.02
N TRP A 71 3.42 -16.84 0.99
CA TRP A 71 3.58 -16.52 2.40
C TRP A 71 4.11 -17.74 3.13
N GLU A 72 5.15 -17.48 3.91
CA GLU A 72 5.76 -18.43 4.82
C GLU A 72 5.54 -17.88 6.22
N GLY A 73 4.92 -18.69 7.07
CA GLY A 73 4.70 -18.39 8.47
C GLY A 73 5.99 -18.46 9.29
N ASP A 74 5.85 -18.13 10.57
CA ASP A 74 6.95 -18.30 11.53
C ASP A 74 7.29 -19.78 11.76
N ASP A 75 6.26 -20.63 11.71
CA ASP A 75 6.39 -22.09 11.63
C ASP A 75 6.52 -22.48 10.14
N PRO A 76 7.62 -23.14 9.72
CA PRO A 76 7.80 -23.59 8.33
C PRO A 76 6.76 -24.59 7.82
N THR A 77 5.92 -25.14 8.71
CA THR A 77 4.77 -25.98 8.33
C THR A 77 3.50 -25.19 8.04
N GLN A 78 3.53 -23.87 8.26
CA GLN A 78 2.44 -22.95 7.97
C GLN A 78 2.82 -22.07 6.79
N ASP A 79 2.30 -22.40 5.63
CA ASP A 79 2.45 -21.61 4.42
C ASP A 79 1.09 -21.34 3.77
N ALA A 80 1.07 -20.36 2.87
CA ALA A 80 -0.11 -20.04 2.08
C ALA A 80 0.31 -19.39 0.77
N THR A 81 -0.52 -19.58 -0.25
CA THR A 81 -0.39 -18.86 -1.51
C THR A 81 -1.67 -18.13 -1.84
N LEU A 82 -1.54 -16.99 -2.51
CA LEU A 82 -2.66 -16.29 -3.14
C LEU A 82 -2.37 -16.10 -4.61
N THR A 83 -3.25 -16.61 -5.46
CA THR A 83 -3.25 -16.25 -6.89
C THR A 83 -3.70 -14.81 -7.09
N PHE A 84 -3.45 -14.24 -8.28
CA PHE A 84 -3.95 -12.89 -8.61
C PHE A 84 -5.48 -12.79 -8.47
N ASN A 85 -6.23 -13.81 -8.87
CA ASN A 85 -7.68 -13.89 -8.73
C ASN A 85 -8.11 -13.89 -7.24
N GLN A 86 -7.44 -14.67 -6.40
CA GLN A 86 -7.73 -14.72 -4.95
C GLN A 86 -7.36 -13.40 -4.25
N LEU A 87 -6.23 -12.82 -4.61
CA LEU A 87 -5.79 -11.53 -4.08
C LEU A 87 -6.78 -10.42 -4.47
N HIS A 88 -7.22 -10.39 -5.74
CA HIS A 88 -8.23 -9.46 -6.23
C HIS A 88 -9.54 -9.56 -5.45
N GLU A 89 -10.05 -10.78 -5.26
CA GLU A 89 -11.29 -11.00 -4.51
C GLU A 89 -11.18 -10.47 -3.07
N LYS A 90 -10.10 -10.84 -2.36
CA LYS A 90 -9.84 -10.40 -0.99
C LYS A 90 -9.72 -8.88 -0.88
N VAL A 91 -8.98 -8.26 -1.80
CA VAL A 91 -8.81 -6.79 -1.86
C VAL A 91 -10.14 -6.08 -2.16
N CYS A 92 -10.95 -6.59 -3.08
CA CYS A 92 -12.28 -6.03 -3.38
C CYS A 92 -13.22 -6.14 -2.17
N ARG A 93 -13.23 -7.28 -1.48
CA ARG A 93 -14.04 -7.48 -0.27
C ARG A 93 -13.61 -6.54 0.84
N PHE A 94 -12.31 -6.44 1.12
CA PHE A 94 -11.83 -5.60 2.21
C PHE A 94 -11.95 -4.10 1.90
N SER A 95 -11.74 -3.68 0.66
CA SER A 95 -11.99 -2.28 0.27
C SER A 95 -13.47 -1.88 0.41
N ASN A 96 -14.41 -2.79 0.11
CA ASN A 96 -15.82 -2.56 0.39
C ASN A 96 -16.13 -2.50 1.89
N ALA A 97 -15.46 -3.31 2.72
CA ALA A 97 -15.58 -3.22 4.17
C ALA A 97 -15.09 -1.85 4.70
N LEU A 98 -13.95 -1.36 4.23
CA LEU A 98 -13.44 -0.02 4.57
C LEU A 98 -14.43 1.07 4.17
N LYS A 99 -14.99 1.00 2.95
CA LYS A 99 -16.03 1.94 2.51
C LYS A 99 -17.28 1.88 3.39
N ALA A 100 -17.68 0.69 3.84
CA ALA A 100 -18.82 0.52 4.75
C ALA A 100 -18.55 1.14 6.14
N GLN A 101 -17.29 1.17 6.58
CA GLN A 101 -16.84 1.93 7.77
C GLN A 101 -16.67 3.44 7.49
N GLY A 102 -17.08 3.91 6.31
CA GLY A 102 -17.09 5.32 5.95
C GLY A 102 -15.76 5.88 5.46
N VAL A 103 -14.75 5.05 5.18
CA VAL A 103 -13.45 5.49 4.62
C VAL A 103 -13.64 6.03 3.21
N LYS A 104 -13.07 7.21 2.95
CA LYS A 104 -13.13 7.94 1.67
C LYS A 104 -11.72 8.18 1.12
N LYS A 105 -11.65 8.64 -0.14
CA LYS A 105 -10.40 9.10 -0.74
C LYS A 105 -9.77 10.19 0.13
N GLY A 106 -8.49 10.04 0.47
CA GLY A 106 -7.74 10.95 1.32
C GLY A 106 -7.81 10.65 2.82
N ASP A 107 -8.77 9.83 3.28
CA ASP A 107 -8.79 9.38 4.69
C ASP A 107 -7.58 8.48 4.96
N VAL A 108 -7.05 8.55 6.18
CA VAL A 108 -5.93 7.70 6.63
C VAL A 108 -6.45 6.43 7.31
N VAL A 109 -5.87 5.29 6.93
CA VAL A 109 -6.07 3.98 7.57
C VAL A 109 -4.74 3.51 8.16
N CYS A 110 -4.70 3.32 9.48
CA CYS A 110 -3.53 2.79 10.17
C CYS A 110 -3.51 1.26 10.09
N LEU A 111 -2.41 0.69 9.62
CA LEU A 111 -2.18 -0.75 9.54
C LEU A 111 -1.14 -1.15 10.60
N TYR A 112 -1.61 -1.80 11.67
CA TYR A 112 -0.77 -2.35 12.74
C TYR A 112 -0.91 -3.88 12.74
N MET A 113 -0.28 -4.51 11.75
CA MET A 113 -0.51 -5.93 11.41
C MET A 113 0.79 -6.75 11.47
N PRO A 114 0.70 -8.07 11.68
CA PRO A 114 1.84 -8.95 11.52
C PRO A 114 2.18 -9.16 10.03
N MET A 115 3.27 -9.87 9.75
CA MET A 115 3.69 -10.25 8.39
C MET A 115 2.83 -11.42 7.87
N VAL A 116 1.58 -11.12 7.53
CA VAL A 116 0.58 -12.06 6.99
C VAL A 116 0.06 -11.57 5.63
N PRO A 117 -0.51 -12.45 4.77
CA PRO A 117 -1.05 -12.04 3.47
C PRO A 117 -2.08 -10.93 3.57
N GLU A 118 -2.87 -10.92 4.65
CA GLU A 118 -3.90 -9.92 4.94
C GLU A 118 -3.31 -8.50 5.05
N ALA A 119 -2.03 -8.34 5.43
CA ALA A 119 -1.40 -7.03 5.48
C ALA A 119 -1.26 -6.42 4.06
N ALA A 120 -0.89 -7.24 3.08
CA ALA A 120 -0.86 -6.83 1.67
C ALA A 120 -2.28 -6.55 1.14
N VAL A 121 -3.26 -7.39 1.52
CA VAL A 121 -4.68 -7.16 1.19
C VAL A 121 -5.16 -5.82 1.75
N ALA A 122 -4.85 -5.50 3.01
CA ALA A 122 -5.25 -4.24 3.64
C ALA A 122 -4.62 -3.03 2.98
N MET A 123 -3.32 -3.10 2.66
CA MET A 123 -2.60 -2.05 1.94
C MET A 123 -3.20 -1.80 0.55
N LEU A 124 -3.39 -2.87 -0.24
CA LEU A 124 -3.94 -2.79 -1.59
C LEU A 124 -5.43 -2.40 -1.59
N ALA A 125 -6.18 -2.69 -0.53
CA ALA A 125 -7.55 -2.22 -0.37
C ALA A 125 -7.62 -0.71 -0.13
N CYS A 126 -6.70 -0.16 0.68
CA CYS A 126 -6.61 1.28 0.91
C CYS A 126 -6.32 2.03 -0.40
N THR A 127 -5.31 1.58 -1.15
CA THR A 127 -4.95 2.22 -2.42
C THR A 127 -6.01 2.04 -3.51
N ARG A 128 -6.85 1.01 -3.43
CA ARG A 128 -7.97 0.78 -4.37
C ARG A 128 -9.03 1.87 -4.27
N ILE A 129 -9.30 2.36 -3.06
CA ILE A 129 -10.32 3.37 -2.79
C ILE A 129 -9.75 4.78 -2.65
N GLY A 130 -8.43 4.94 -2.84
CA GLY A 130 -7.72 6.20 -2.71
C GLY A 130 -7.54 6.67 -1.26
N ALA A 131 -7.67 5.76 -0.29
CA ALA A 131 -7.28 6.02 1.09
C ALA A 131 -5.74 5.97 1.22
N VAL A 132 -5.22 6.69 2.21
CA VAL A 132 -3.79 6.70 2.54
C VAL A 132 -3.57 5.67 3.63
N HIS A 133 -2.68 4.69 3.42
CA HIS A 133 -2.33 3.75 4.49
C HIS A 133 -1.06 4.20 5.22
N THR A 134 -1.12 4.23 6.55
CA THR A 134 0.07 4.40 7.40
C THR A 134 0.39 3.06 8.06
N VAL A 135 1.56 2.51 7.75
CA VAL A 135 1.96 1.18 8.24
C VAL A 135 2.81 1.36 9.48
N VAL A 136 2.35 0.83 10.61
CA VAL A 136 3.05 0.88 11.89
C VAL A 136 3.59 -0.51 12.20
N PHE A 137 4.90 -0.61 12.42
CA PHE A 137 5.55 -1.88 12.72
C PHE A 137 4.98 -2.51 14.01
N GLY A 138 4.53 -3.76 13.93
CA GLY A 138 3.86 -4.50 15.02
C GLY A 138 4.66 -4.63 16.31
N GLY A 139 5.97 -4.37 16.30
CA GLY A 139 6.81 -4.36 17.50
C GLY A 139 6.87 -3.02 18.25
N PHE A 140 6.19 -1.98 17.78
CA PHE A 140 6.14 -0.70 18.50
C PHE A 140 5.29 -0.79 19.78
N SER A 141 5.66 0.03 20.77
CA SER A 141 4.89 0.20 22.00
C SER A 141 3.53 0.88 21.72
N PRO A 142 2.55 0.71 22.62
CA PRO A 142 1.26 1.40 22.51
C PRO A 142 1.39 2.93 22.39
N GLU A 143 2.29 3.55 23.16
CA GLU A 143 2.55 5.00 23.07
C GLU A 143 3.07 5.42 21.69
N ALA A 144 3.98 4.64 21.11
CA ALA A 144 4.50 4.91 19.77
C ALA A 144 3.45 4.68 18.67
N LEU A 145 2.50 3.75 18.88
CA LEU A 145 1.35 3.54 18.02
C LEU A 145 0.37 4.72 18.12
N ALA A 146 -0.02 5.12 19.34
CA ALA A 146 -0.91 6.24 19.62
C ALA A 146 -0.42 7.53 18.96
N GLY A 147 0.87 7.84 19.11
CA GLY A 147 1.48 9.01 18.49
C GLY A 147 1.30 9.05 16.97
N ARG A 148 1.40 7.90 16.28
CA ARG A 148 1.22 7.81 14.82
C ARG A 148 -0.25 7.88 14.40
N ILE A 149 -1.14 7.25 15.17
CA ILE A 149 -2.58 7.34 14.94
C ILE A 149 -3.02 8.81 15.02
N ASN A 150 -2.61 9.52 16.08
CA ASN A 150 -2.97 10.91 16.31
C ASN A 150 -2.35 11.87 15.29
N ASP A 151 -1.05 11.72 14.99
CA ASP A 151 -0.35 12.59 14.03
C ASP A 151 -0.92 12.47 12.61
N SER A 152 -1.38 11.28 12.24
CA SER A 152 -1.93 11.02 10.90
C SER A 152 -3.44 11.21 10.79
N ASP A 153 -4.13 11.55 11.89
CA ASP A 153 -5.60 11.62 11.96
C ASP A 153 -6.26 10.32 11.41
N ALA A 154 -5.70 9.17 11.80
CA ALA A 154 -6.13 7.88 11.28
C ALA A 154 -7.57 7.58 11.70
N LYS A 155 -8.44 7.40 10.71
CA LYS A 155 -9.87 7.15 10.92
C LYS A 155 -10.20 5.72 11.30
N VAL A 156 -9.39 4.78 10.83
CA VAL A 156 -9.54 3.33 11.07
C VAL A 156 -8.18 2.75 11.40
N VAL A 157 -8.14 1.84 12.38
CA VAL A 157 -7.00 0.97 12.66
C VAL A 157 -7.35 -0.45 12.24
N VAL A 158 -6.52 -1.06 11.41
CA VAL A 158 -6.58 -2.48 11.06
C VAL A 158 -5.46 -3.20 11.81
N THR A 159 -5.82 -4.23 12.57
CA THR A 159 -4.89 -5.02 13.40
C THR A 159 -5.27 -6.49 13.40
N ALA A 160 -4.41 -7.32 13.99
CA ALA A 160 -4.71 -8.71 14.36
C ALA A 160 -4.87 -8.82 15.88
N ASP A 161 -5.37 -9.97 16.35
CA ASP A 161 -5.32 -10.37 17.76
C ASP A 161 -3.87 -10.39 18.27
N GLU A 162 -3.03 -11.16 17.59
CA GLU A 162 -1.61 -11.28 17.86
C GLU A 162 -0.78 -11.49 16.58
N GLY A 163 0.54 -11.35 16.71
CA GLY A 163 1.50 -11.76 15.69
C GLY A 163 2.51 -12.74 16.28
N ILE A 164 2.90 -13.76 15.52
CA ILE A 164 3.95 -14.69 15.93
C ILE A 164 5.25 -14.35 15.21
N ARG A 165 6.34 -14.20 15.97
CA ARG A 165 7.68 -13.97 15.42
C ARG A 165 8.77 -14.59 16.30
N GLY A 166 9.59 -15.47 15.72
CA GLY A 166 10.61 -16.24 16.43
C GLY A 166 10.03 -17.09 17.56
N GLY A 167 8.85 -17.68 17.34
CA GLY A 167 8.08 -18.46 18.31
C GLY A 167 7.44 -17.65 19.43
N ARG A 168 7.48 -16.30 19.37
CA ARG A 168 6.94 -15.42 20.42
C ARG A 168 5.71 -14.69 19.92
N ALA A 169 4.68 -14.67 20.77
CA ALA A 169 3.47 -13.89 20.54
C ALA A 169 3.70 -12.40 20.85
N VAL A 170 3.24 -11.54 19.94
CA VAL A 170 3.18 -10.09 20.06
C VAL A 170 1.70 -9.71 20.20
N PRO A 171 1.26 -9.14 21.33
CA PRO A 171 -0.17 -8.94 21.61
C PRO A 171 -0.72 -7.67 20.93
N LEU A 172 -0.86 -7.73 19.60
CA LEU A 172 -1.19 -6.56 18.76
C LEU A 172 -2.51 -5.90 19.17
N LYS A 173 -3.59 -6.67 19.38
CA LYS A 173 -4.88 -6.12 19.80
C LYS A 173 -4.81 -5.42 21.15
N LYS A 174 -4.07 -5.99 22.11
CA LYS A 174 -3.86 -5.38 23.43
C LYS A 174 -3.13 -4.04 23.31
N ASN A 175 -2.13 -3.98 22.43
CA ASN A 175 -1.39 -2.74 22.20
C ASN A 175 -2.27 -1.66 21.56
N VAL A 176 -3.17 -2.06 20.64
CA VAL A 176 -4.15 -1.15 20.04
C VAL A 176 -5.16 -0.65 21.08
N ASP A 177 -5.65 -1.50 21.98
CA ASP A 177 -6.60 -1.09 23.02
C ASP A 177 -6.00 -0.11 24.04
N GLN A 178 -4.67 -0.12 24.20
CA GLN A 178 -3.95 0.79 25.09
C GLN A 178 -3.55 2.11 24.41
N ALA A 179 -3.45 2.12 23.08
CA ALA A 179 -3.04 3.28 22.28
C ALA A 179 -4.19 4.27 22.09
#